data_AF-A0A8S3X5Y1-F1
#
_entry.id   AF-A0A8S3X5Y1-F1
#
_cell.length_a   1.000
_cell.length_b   1.000
_cell.length_c   1.000
_cell.angle_alpha   90.00
_cell.angle_beta   90.00
_cell.angle_gamma   90.00
#
_symmetry.space_group_name_H-M   'P 1'
#
loop_
_entity.id
_entity.type
_entity.pdbx_description
1 polymer ?
#
loop_
_entity_poly.entity_id
_entity_poly.type
_entity_poly.pdbx_seq_one_letter_code
_entity_poly.pdbx_strand_id
1 'polypeptide(L)'
;MISLLLMNRTIGGYPVVLFPQFATRATQDTLSLGLSVMRHALRDDRLRECVYALLDIGKPNHVDLIQLIKDPDSIPLNIPPQPENLFRRRLKEGLLGIIKNKEMLAIFGTKADEEEERLKRDLLSIKPVCPKLLCKLWQLSNIGHREKVISKFSTSRSIQQVSMTVWIDEKALLETVKTLEIRTCRYYMKAKHSGFSKMLEHAECVTILAQKLREWLWELPLEGSITMPTPCDKVLIVPWNTLSEEAVPSSIMVIWAGEAHRDCFHERGPKTPYIGSQTQTQTRKAPLQVIEVGPLIESIKTILELSSWIKGSEGMHDLLRVLIEEKTKISLEELEPLTAQVYSRLLSHRLPCPALRRGPCGTVVLPS
;
A
#
# COMPACT_ATOMS: atom_id res chain seq x y z
N MET A 1 -26.69 -5.61 5.42
CA MET A 1 -26.21 -4.36 4.79
C MET A 1 -25.13 -3.68 5.63
N ILE A 2 -25.34 -3.43 6.92
CA ILE A 2 -24.34 -2.82 7.84
C ILE A 2 -23.00 -3.55 7.81
N SER A 3 -23.01 -4.87 7.81
CA SER A 3 -21.79 -5.70 7.85
C SER A 3 -20.91 -5.60 6.60
N LEU A 4 -21.46 -5.15 5.45
CA LEU A 4 -20.67 -4.86 4.24
C LEU A 4 -19.83 -3.59 4.39
N LEU A 5 -20.24 -2.66 5.26
CA LEU A 5 -19.50 -1.43 5.55
C LEU A 5 -18.41 -1.64 6.61
N LEU A 6 -18.41 -2.78 7.29
CA LEU A 6 -17.37 -3.16 8.25
C LEU A 6 -16.16 -3.80 7.56
N MET A 7 -16.30 -4.22 6.30
CA MET A 7 -15.24 -4.88 5.54
C MET A 7 -14.64 -3.94 4.49
N ASN A 8 -13.33 -3.75 4.53
CA ASN A 8 -12.61 -3.04 3.49
C ASN A 8 -12.29 -3.96 2.30
N ARG A 9 -11.84 -3.34 1.22
CA ARG A 9 -11.45 -4.03 -0.02
C ARG A 9 -10.37 -5.09 0.19
N THR A 10 -9.45 -4.87 1.13
CA THR A 10 -8.32 -5.79 1.40
C THR A 10 -8.79 -7.16 1.86
N ILE A 11 -9.94 -7.26 2.56
CA ILE A 11 -10.54 -8.54 2.96
C ILE A 11 -11.74 -8.94 2.09
N GLY A 12 -11.90 -8.34 0.90
CA GLY A 12 -12.98 -8.67 -0.03
C GLY A 12 -14.27 -7.88 0.15
N GLY A 13 -14.26 -6.78 0.91
CA GLY A 13 -15.39 -5.86 1.06
C GLY A 13 -15.39 -4.68 0.08
N TYR A 14 -16.21 -3.67 0.37
CA TYR A 14 -16.24 -2.42 -0.39
C TYR A 14 -15.00 -1.55 -0.09
N PRO A 15 -14.64 -0.59 -0.96
CA PRO A 15 -13.56 0.35 -0.70
C PRO A 15 -13.99 1.42 0.33
N VAL A 16 -14.23 0.98 1.57
CA VAL A 16 -14.62 1.83 2.70
C VAL A 16 -13.45 2.06 3.65
N VAL A 17 -13.48 3.19 4.33
CA VAL A 17 -12.58 3.51 5.44
C VAL A 17 -13.14 2.88 6.71
N LEU A 18 -12.35 2.03 7.36
CA LEU A 18 -12.75 1.34 8.59
C LEU A 18 -12.72 2.30 9.77
N PHE A 19 -13.57 2.04 10.78
CA PHE A 19 -13.68 2.89 11.95
C PHE A 19 -12.34 3.21 12.64
N PRO A 20 -11.43 2.24 12.88
CA PRO A 20 -10.14 2.56 13.50
C PRO A 20 -9.24 3.50 12.67
N GLN A 21 -9.46 3.61 11.37
CA GLN A 21 -8.70 4.52 10.50
C GLN A 21 -9.07 5.99 10.72
N PHE A 22 -10.17 6.29 11.41
CA PHE A 22 -10.46 7.65 11.88
C PHE A 22 -9.57 8.05 13.06
N ALA A 23 -9.19 7.08 13.91
CA ALA A 23 -8.28 7.31 15.04
C ALA A 23 -6.83 7.48 14.57
N THR A 24 -6.42 6.80 13.50
CA THR A 24 -5.07 6.91 12.93
C THR A 24 -5.11 7.15 11.42
N ARG A 25 -4.60 8.31 10.96
CA ARG A 25 -4.66 8.70 9.54
C ARG A 25 -3.84 7.79 8.60
N ALA A 26 -2.89 7.05 9.15
CA ALA A 26 -1.99 6.22 8.38
C ALA A 26 -1.74 4.84 9.04
N THR A 27 -2.65 3.91 8.74
CA THR A 27 -2.44 2.49 9.00
C THR A 27 -1.56 1.91 7.88
N GLN A 28 -0.46 1.26 8.25
CA GLN A 28 0.48 0.68 7.28
C GLN A 28 0.04 -0.69 6.75
N ASP A 29 -0.77 -1.43 7.51
CA ASP A 29 -1.27 -2.77 7.18
C ASP A 29 -2.80 -2.77 7.29
N THR A 30 -3.48 -2.69 6.15
CA THR A 30 -4.95 -2.67 6.13
C THR A 30 -5.56 -4.05 6.28
N LEU A 31 -4.80 -5.12 6.03
CA LEU A 31 -5.24 -6.51 6.22
C LEU A 31 -5.37 -6.84 7.70
N SER A 32 -4.30 -6.62 8.47
CA SER A 32 -4.33 -6.85 9.93
C SER A 32 -5.43 -6.01 10.57
N LEU A 33 -5.63 -4.77 10.11
CA LEU A 33 -6.72 -3.91 10.59
C LEU A 33 -8.10 -4.46 10.25
N GLY A 34 -8.33 -4.87 9.01
CA GLY A 34 -9.59 -5.46 8.59
C GLY A 34 -9.90 -6.73 9.39
N LEU A 35 -8.91 -7.60 9.59
CA LEU A 35 -9.07 -8.83 10.38
C LEU A 35 -9.34 -8.54 11.87
N SER A 36 -8.70 -7.51 12.45
CA SER A 36 -8.95 -7.09 13.82
C SER A 36 -10.41 -6.62 14.01
N VAL A 37 -10.91 -5.80 13.08
CA VAL A 37 -12.30 -5.33 13.09
C VAL A 37 -13.28 -6.50 12.93
N MET A 38 -12.99 -7.45 12.04
CA MET A 38 -13.81 -8.66 11.88
C MET A 38 -13.80 -9.54 13.13
N ARG A 39 -12.64 -9.73 13.77
CA ARG A 39 -12.52 -10.49 15.02
C ARG A 39 -13.32 -9.82 16.15
N HIS A 40 -13.30 -8.50 16.21
CA HIS A 40 -14.13 -7.76 17.16
C HIS A 40 -15.63 -7.94 16.86
N ALA A 41 -16.03 -7.84 15.59
CA ALA A 41 -17.41 -8.03 15.17
C ALA A 41 -17.94 -9.46 15.44
N LEU A 42 -17.09 -10.49 15.40
CA LEU A 42 -17.46 -11.87 15.75
C LEU A 42 -17.87 -12.04 17.23
N ARG A 43 -17.49 -11.11 18.11
CA ARG A 43 -17.90 -11.15 19.53
C ARG A 43 -19.35 -10.74 19.76
N ASP A 44 -19.94 -9.98 18.85
CA ASP A 44 -21.36 -9.59 18.89
C ASP A 44 -22.21 -10.61 18.12
N ASP A 45 -23.17 -11.24 18.80
CA ASP A 45 -24.05 -12.27 18.20
C ASP A 45 -24.77 -11.78 16.94
N ARG A 46 -25.16 -10.49 16.88
CA ARG A 46 -25.89 -9.90 15.74
C ARG A 46 -25.00 -9.76 14.51
N LEU A 47 -23.73 -9.43 14.73
CA LEU A 47 -22.75 -9.25 13.65
C LEU A 47 -22.10 -10.57 13.25
N ARG A 48 -22.02 -11.53 14.18
CA ARG A 48 -21.38 -12.83 13.99
C ARG A 48 -21.91 -13.54 12.75
N GLU A 49 -23.22 -13.73 12.64
CA GLU A 49 -23.83 -14.41 11.48
C GLU A 49 -23.51 -13.71 10.15
N CYS A 50 -23.50 -12.39 10.16
CA CYS A 50 -23.17 -11.61 8.97
C CYS A 50 -21.69 -11.75 8.59
N VAL A 51 -20.77 -11.75 9.55
CA VAL A 51 -19.34 -11.95 9.29
C VAL A 51 -19.12 -13.36 8.75
N TYR A 52 -19.78 -14.38 9.31
CA TYR A 52 -19.73 -15.74 8.80
C TYR A 52 -20.20 -15.85 7.34
N ALA A 53 -21.25 -15.11 6.96
CA ALA A 53 -21.79 -15.12 5.62
C ALA A 53 -20.97 -14.31 4.60
N LEU A 54 -20.20 -13.31 5.04
CA LEU A 54 -19.50 -12.37 4.15
C LEU A 54 -17.99 -12.63 4.02
N LEU A 55 -17.34 -13.03 5.12
CA LEU A 55 -15.91 -13.23 5.18
C LEU A 55 -15.54 -14.57 4.52
N ASP A 56 -14.98 -14.47 3.33
CA ASP A 56 -14.53 -15.60 2.53
C ASP A 56 -13.15 -15.33 1.98
N ILE A 57 -12.16 -15.89 2.66
CA ILE A 57 -10.79 -15.86 2.21
C ILE A 57 -10.41 -17.29 1.85
N GLY A 58 -10.66 -17.62 0.59
CA GLY A 58 -10.22 -18.87 -0.05
C GLY A 58 -9.02 -18.64 -0.95
N LYS A 59 -8.38 -19.74 -1.39
CA LYS A 59 -7.31 -19.65 -2.39
C LYS A 59 -7.84 -19.02 -3.68
N PRO A 60 -7.10 -18.07 -4.28
CA PRO A 60 -7.47 -17.51 -5.58
C PRO A 60 -7.34 -18.56 -6.68
N ASN A 61 -8.10 -18.41 -7.76
CA ASN A 61 -7.97 -19.29 -8.94
C ASN A 61 -6.70 -19.00 -9.74
N HIS A 62 -6.21 -17.76 -9.66
CA HIS A 62 -5.01 -17.30 -10.36
C HIS A 62 -4.29 -16.29 -9.47
N VAL A 63 -2.97 -16.45 -9.34
CA VAL A 63 -2.10 -15.58 -8.55
C VAL A 63 -1.23 -14.78 -9.52
N ASP A 64 -1.46 -13.47 -9.58
CA ASP A 64 -0.59 -12.55 -10.32
C ASP A 64 0.41 -11.89 -9.37
N LEU A 65 1.65 -12.37 -9.37
CA LEU A 65 2.72 -11.84 -8.51
C LEU A 65 3.07 -10.37 -8.83
N ILE A 66 2.70 -9.87 -10.02
CA ILE A 66 2.88 -8.46 -10.35
C ILE A 66 1.97 -7.57 -9.51
N GLN A 67 0.80 -8.06 -9.11
CA GLN A 67 -0.07 -7.35 -8.17
C GLN A 67 0.64 -7.13 -6.83
N LEU A 68 1.35 -8.13 -6.32
CA LEU A 68 2.14 -8.03 -5.09
C LEU A 68 3.29 -7.03 -5.21
N ILE A 69 3.94 -6.97 -6.37
CA ILE A 69 5.01 -5.99 -6.64
C ILE A 69 4.45 -4.57 -6.69
N LYS A 70 3.32 -4.36 -7.37
CA LYS A 70 2.72 -3.02 -7.51
C LYS A 70 2.11 -2.51 -6.21
N ASP A 71 1.45 -3.39 -5.47
CA ASP A 71 0.82 -3.10 -4.19
C ASP A 71 1.21 -4.16 -3.14
N PRO A 72 2.22 -3.86 -2.28
CA PRO A 72 2.73 -4.83 -1.32
C PRO A 72 1.76 -5.12 -0.15
N ASP A 73 0.73 -4.29 0.09
CA ASP A 73 -0.29 -4.60 1.11
C ASP A 73 -1.41 -5.51 0.58
N SER A 74 -1.44 -5.75 -0.74
CA SER A 74 -2.50 -6.50 -1.37
C SER A 74 -2.43 -8.00 -1.08
N ILE A 75 -3.61 -8.63 -1.10
CA ILE A 75 -3.75 -10.09 -1.12
C ILE A 75 -4.53 -10.51 -2.36
N PRO A 76 -4.25 -11.70 -2.92
CA PRO A 76 -4.90 -12.18 -4.12
C PRO A 76 -6.25 -12.76 -3.72
N LEU A 77 -7.31 -12.02 -4.02
CA LEU A 77 -8.69 -12.42 -3.77
C LEU A 77 -9.46 -12.51 -5.09
N ASN A 78 -10.44 -13.42 -5.15
CA ASN A 78 -11.32 -13.57 -6.30
C ASN A 78 -12.39 -12.46 -6.38
N ILE A 79 -12.00 -11.20 -6.23
CA ILE A 79 -12.88 -10.02 -6.28
C ILE A 79 -13.03 -9.57 -7.74
N PRO A 80 -14.23 -9.25 -8.22
CA PRO A 80 -14.41 -8.62 -9.52
C PRO A 80 -13.60 -7.31 -9.67
N PRO A 81 -12.99 -7.06 -10.85
CA PRO A 81 -12.26 -5.83 -11.09
C PRO A 81 -13.19 -4.61 -11.04
N GLN A 82 -12.67 -3.48 -10.57
CA GLN A 82 -13.44 -2.23 -10.57
C GLN A 82 -13.54 -1.64 -11.97
N PRO A 83 -14.61 -0.88 -12.25
CA PRO A 83 -14.72 -0.08 -13.46
C PRO A 83 -13.48 0.80 -13.71
N GLU A 84 -12.90 1.39 -12.66
CA GLU A 84 -11.66 2.20 -12.76
C GLU A 84 -10.50 1.45 -13.43
N ASN A 85 -10.33 0.15 -13.15
CA ASN A 85 -9.26 -0.64 -13.75
C ASN A 85 -9.51 -0.89 -15.25
N LEU A 86 -10.78 -1.06 -15.63
CA LEU A 86 -11.17 -1.15 -17.04
C LEU A 86 -10.82 0.16 -17.77
N PHE A 87 -11.17 1.31 -17.18
CA PHE A 87 -10.84 2.61 -17.74
C PHE A 87 -9.34 2.80 -17.90
N ARG A 88 -8.53 2.49 -16.87
CA ARG A 88 -7.06 2.59 -16.96
C ARG A 88 -6.48 1.72 -18.06
N ARG A 89 -6.98 0.49 -18.23
CA ARG A 89 -6.52 -0.41 -19.31
C ARG A 89 -6.84 0.16 -20.69
N ARG A 90 -8.08 0.61 -20.89
CA ARG A 90 -8.51 1.24 -22.15
C ARG A 90 -7.77 2.55 -22.44
N LEU A 91 -7.45 3.32 -21.40
CA LEU A 91 -6.60 4.50 -21.52
C LEU A 91 -5.19 4.14 -21.98
N LYS A 92 -4.56 3.10 -21.40
CA LYS A 92 -3.24 2.63 -21.84
C LYS A 92 -3.26 2.25 -23.33
N GLU A 93 -4.28 1.52 -23.77
CA GLU A 93 -4.48 1.14 -25.18
C GLU A 93 -4.65 2.38 -26.08
N GLY A 94 -5.47 3.35 -25.67
CA GLY A 94 -5.80 4.53 -26.49
C GLY A 94 -4.73 5.61 -26.52
N LEU A 95 -3.96 5.79 -25.44
CA LEU A 95 -2.92 6.82 -25.37
C LEU A 95 -1.85 6.62 -26.45
N LEU A 96 -1.51 5.38 -26.80
CA LEU A 96 -0.54 5.06 -27.85
C LEU A 96 -0.89 5.70 -29.21
N GLY A 97 -2.18 5.79 -29.54
CA GLY A 97 -2.64 6.38 -30.80
C GLY A 97 -2.65 7.92 -30.80
N ILE A 98 -2.59 8.56 -29.63
CA ILE A 98 -2.76 10.02 -29.49
C ILE A 98 -1.41 10.74 -29.30
N ILE A 99 -0.40 10.06 -28.74
CA ILE A 99 0.88 10.70 -28.38
C ILE A 99 1.62 11.14 -29.65
N LYS A 100 1.80 12.46 -29.81
CA LYS A 100 2.61 13.06 -30.89
C LYS A 100 4.04 13.40 -30.46
N ASN A 101 4.28 13.54 -29.15
CA ASN A 101 5.59 13.89 -28.63
C ASN A 101 6.55 12.69 -28.74
N LYS A 102 7.68 12.87 -29.44
CA LYS A 102 8.67 11.81 -29.70
C LYS A 102 9.32 11.25 -28.43
N GLU A 103 9.59 12.10 -27.45
CA GLU A 103 10.17 11.69 -26.16
C GLU A 103 9.18 10.83 -25.38
N MET A 104 7.90 11.19 -25.42
CA MET A 104 6.84 10.37 -24.81
C MET A 104 6.67 9.06 -25.58
N LEU A 105 6.69 9.07 -26.91
CA LEU A 105 6.61 7.83 -27.71
C LEU A 105 7.71 6.83 -27.36
N ALA A 106 8.93 7.30 -27.05
CA ALA A 106 10.01 6.42 -26.62
C ALA A 106 9.69 5.66 -25.33
N ILE A 107 8.94 6.28 -24.40
CA ILE A 107 8.50 5.67 -23.12
C ILE A 107 7.38 4.64 -23.35
N PHE A 108 6.56 4.83 -24.39
CA PHE A 108 5.37 4.00 -24.64
C PHE A 108 5.53 2.99 -25.80
N GLY A 109 6.69 2.92 -26.45
CA GLY A 109 6.91 2.04 -27.60
C GLY A 109 6.95 0.54 -27.27
N THR A 110 7.00 -0.31 -28.30
CA THR A 110 7.03 -1.79 -28.18
C THR A 110 8.19 -2.32 -27.35
N LYS A 111 9.37 -1.66 -27.42
CA LYS A 111 10.52 -1.99 -26.57
C LYS A 111 10.22 -1.89 -25.07
N ALA A 112 9.32 -0.97 -24.68
CA ALA A 112 8.97 -0.77 -23.28
C ALA A 112 8.15 -1.95 -22.72
N ASP A 113 7.42 -2.69 -23.54
CA ASP A 113 6.68 -3.87 -23.11
C ASP A 113 7.62 -5.08 -22.96
N GLU A 114 8.63 -5.21 -23.82
CA GLU A 114 9.70 -6.22 -23.67
C GLU A 114 10.54 -5.98 -22.42
N GLU A 115 10.90 -4.71 -22.16
CA GLU A 115 11.57 -4.28 -20.92
C GLU A 115 10.69 -4.53 -19.70
N GLU A 116 9.37 -4.33 -19.79
CA GLU A 116 8.43 -4.66 -18.72
C GLU A 116 8.49 -6.15 -18.37
N GLU A 117 8.39 -7.04 -19.35
CA GLU A 117 8.47 -8.49 -19.12
C GLU A 117 9.85 -8.97 -18.64
N ARG A 118 10.92 -8.28 -19.03
CA ARG A 118 12.26 -8.53 -18.50
C ARG A 118 12.34 -8.14 -17.02
N LEU A 119 11.95 -6.91 -16.66
CA LEU A 119 11.97 -6.45 -15.27
C LEU A 119 11.09 -7.32 -14.37
N LYS A 120 9.92 -7.77 -14.86
CA LYS A 120 9.08 -8.71 -14.13
C LYS A 120 9.83 -9.99 -13.77
N ARG A 121 10.49 -10.62 -14.74
CA ARG A 121 11.27 -11.85 -14.51
C ARG A 121 12.41 -11.61 -13.52
N ASP A 122 13.14 -10.51 -13.67
CA ASP A 122 14.26 -10.16 -12.79
C ASP A 122 13.78 -9.95 -11.35
N LEU A 123 12.69 -9.20 -11.14
CA LEU A 123 12.14 -8.96 -9.80
C LEU A 123 11.58 -10.23 -9.14
N LEU A 124 10.95 -11.12 -9.91
CA LEU A 124 10.42 -12.39 -9.40
C LEU A 124 11.52 -13.40 -9.05
N SER A 125 12.73 -13.23 -9.58
CA SER A 125 13.88 -14.07 -9.25
C SER A 125 14.51 -13.75 -7.88
N ILE A 126 14.22 -12.56 -7.32
CA ILE A 126 14.81 -12.08 -6.07
C ILE A 126 14.28 -12.91 -4.89
N LYS A 127 15.21 -13.54 -4.16
CA LYS A 127 14.93 -14.26 -2.92
C LYS A 127 15.87 -13.78 -1.80
N PRO A 128 15.38 -13.60 -0.56
CA PRO A 128 13.99 -13.74 -0.12
C PRO A 128 13.06 -12.64 -0.69
N VAL A 129 11.76 -12.93 -0.80
CA VAL A 129 10.78 -12.01 -1.38
C VAL A 129 10.46 -10.92 -0.36
N CYS A 130 10.90 -9.69 -0.64
CA CYS A 130 10.54 -8.50 0.14
C CYS A 130 9.65 -7.56 -0.70
N PRO A 131 8.31 -7.61 -0.57
CA PRO A 131 7.44 -6.89 -1.49
C PRO A 131 7.61 -5.36 -1.46
N LYS A 132 7.98 -4.77 -0.32
CA LYS A 132 8.31 -3.34 -0.23
C LYS A 132 9.51 -2.98 -1.10
N LEU A 133 10.54 -3.82 -1.11
CA LEU A 133 11.73 -3.63 -1.96
C LEU A 133 11.37 -3.79 -3.43
N LEU A 134 10.65 -4.86 -3.78
CA LEU A 134 10.24 -5.10 -5.17
C LEU A 134 9.37 -3.95 -5.70
N CYS A 135 8.41 -3.47 -4.90
CA CYS A 135 7.59 -2.31 -5.23
C CYS A 135 8.45 -1.05 -5.45
N LYS A 136 9.46 -0.86 -4.60
CA LYS A 136 10.36 0.29 -4.71
C LYS A 136 11.19 0.24 -5.99
N LEU A 137 11.78 -0.91 -6.31
CA LEU A 137 12.54 -1.14 -7.54
C LEU A 137 11.66 -0.93 -8.78
N TRP A 138 10.44 -1.48 -8.77
CA TRP A 138 9.45 -1.28 -9.84
C TRP A 138 9.14 0.20 -10.07
N GLN A 139 8.93 0.98 -9.01
CA GLN A 139 8.60 2.41 -9.14
C GLN A 139 9.77 3.29 -9.54
N LEU A 140 11.00 2.80 -9.37
CA LEU A 140 12.23 3.47 -9.76
C LEU A 140 12.62 3.17 -11.21
N SER A 141 12.06 2.14 -11.86
CA SER A 141 12.32 1.87 -13.27
C SER A 141 11.57 2.81 -14.20
N ASN A 142 11.99 2.84 -15.47
CA ASN A 142 11.27 3.56 -16.53
C ASN A 142 9.81 3.07 -16.70
N ILE A 143 9.53 1.79 -16.43
CA ILE A 143 8.17 1.24 -16.43
C ILE A 143 7.33 1.87 -15.32
N GLY A 144 7.88 2.00 -14.11
CA GLY A 144 7.21 2.71 -13.02
C GLY A 144 6.93 4.18 -13.36
N HIS A 145 7.85 4.84 -14.09
CA HIS A 145 7.63 6.20 -14.59
C HIS A 145 6.49 6.25 -15.61
N ARG A 146 6.44 5.31 -16.55
CA ARG A 146 5.35 5.16 -17.53
C ARG A 146 3.99 4.99 -16.84
N GLU A 147 3.90 4.16 -15.81
CA GLU A 147 2.67 3.99 -15.03
C GLU A 147 2.25 5.27 -14.30
N LYS A 148 3.20 6.01 -13.73
CA LYS A 148 2.93 7.32 -13.12
C LYS A 148 2.37 8.30 -14.14
N VAL A 149 2.91 8.33 -15.36
CA VAL A 149 2.38 9.17 -16.45
C VAL A 149 0.95 8.76 -16.80
N ILE A 150 0.66 7.47 -17.00
CA ILE A 150 -0.70 6.97 -17.28
C ILE A 150 -1.66 7.37 -16.16
N SER A 151 -1.23 7.28 -14.90
CA SER A 151 -2.07 7.63 -13.74
C SER A 151 -2.54 9.08 -13.75
N LYS A 152 -1.79 10.02 -14.35
CA LYS A 152 -2.20 11.42 -14.48
C LYS A 152 -3.41 11.60 -15.40
N PHE A 153 -3.63 10.68 -16.34
CA PHE A 153 -4.76 10.68 -17.25
C PHE A 153 -6.01 9.98 -16.68
N SER A 154 -5.96 9.52 -15.42
CA SER A 154 -7.07 8.78 -14.79
C SER A 154 -8.21 9.68 -14.26
N THR A 155 -8.16 11.00 -14.46
CA THR A 155 -9.28 11.89 -14.10
C THR A 155 -10.44 11.74 -15.07
N SER A 156 -11.69 11.88 -14.61
CA SER A 156 -12.89 11.70 -15.44
C SER A 156 -12.90 12.56 -16.70
N ARG A 157 -12.33 13.77 -16.64
CA ARG A 157 -12.23 14.68 -17.81
C ARG A 157 -11.21 14.19 -18.83
N SER A 158 -10.07 13.68 -18.39
CA SER A 158 -9.06 13.07 -19.28
C SER A 158 -9.56 11.76 -19.87
N ILE A 159 -10.29 10.96 -19.09
CA ILE A 159 -10.98 9.75 -19.57
C ILE A 159 -11.95 10.11 -20.69
N GLN A 160 -12.82 11.12 -20.48
CA GLN A 160 -13.76 11.58 -21.49
C GLN A 160 -13.06 12.06 -22.77
N GLN A 161 -11.95 12.79 -22.66
CA GLN A 161 -11.22 13.28 -23.84
C GLN A 161 -10.57 12.15 -24.65
N VAL A 162 -9.95 11.19 -23.96
CA VAL A 162 -9.36 10.03 -24.63
C VAL A 162 -10.45 9.09 -25.17
N SER A 163 -11.55 8.93 -24.42
CA SER A 163 -12.68 8.09 -24.84
C SER A 163 -13.40 8.64 -26.05
N MET A 164 -13.64 9.95 -26.13
CA MET A 164 -14.27 10.57 -27.31
C MET A 164 -13.40 10.44 -28.57
N THR A 165 -12.08 10.30 -28.41
CA THR A 165 -11.14 10.20 -29.53
C THR A 165 -10.92 8.75 -29.98
N VAL A 166 -11.00 7.79 -29.06
CA VAL A 166 -10.60 6.38 -29.30
C VAL A 166 -11.76 5.39 -29.17
N TRP A 167 -12.78 5.69 -28.37
CA TRP A 167 -13.87 4.76 -28.07
C TRP A 167 -15.08 5.08 -28.94
N ILE A 168 -15.38 4.15 -29.85
CA ILE A 168 -16.38 4.33 -30.91
C ILE A 168 -17.81 4.16 -30.37
N ASP A 169 -18.01 3.55 -29.19
CA ASP A 169 -19.34 3.30 -28.62
C ASP A 169 -19.41 3.50 -27.10
N GLU A 170 -19.99 4.62 -26.67
CA GLU A 170 -20.31 4.93 -25.28
C GLU A 170 -21.26 3.89 -24.65
N LYS A 171 -22.19 3.35 -25.44
CA LYS A 171 -23.18 2.37 -24.97
C LYS A 171 -22.53 1.05 -24.58
N ALA A 172 -21.58 0.56 -25.38
CA ALA A 172 -20.80 -0.64 -25.06
C ALA A 172 -19.99 -0.48 -23.77
N LEU A 173 -19.44 0.71 -23.52
CA LEU A 173 -18.75 1.02 -22.28
C LEU A 173 -19.70 0.96 -21.07
N LEU A 174 -20.85 1.62 -21.15
CA LEU A 174 -21.85 1.64 -20.07
C LEU A 174 -22.36 0.23 -19.75
N GLU A 175 -22.63 -0.59 -20.77
CA GLU A 175 -23.02 -2.00 -20.58
C GLU A 175 -21.91 -2.84 -19.93
N THR A 176 -20.64 -2.55 -20.25
CA THR A 176 -19.50 -3.21 -19.59
C THR A 176 -19.42 -2.84 -18.12
N VAL A 177 -19.59 -1.56 -17.77
CA VAL A 177 -19.62 -1.08 -16.38
C VAL A 177 -20.77 -1.74 -15.61
N LYS A 178 -21.98 -1.72 -16.16
CA LYS A 178 -23.16 -2.37 -15.58
C LYS A 178 -22.93 -3.86 -15.34
N THR A 179 -22.30 -4.55 -16.29
CA THR A 179 -21.95 -5.98 -16.14
C THR A 179 -20.97 -6.21 -14.99
N LEU A 180 -19.98 -5.32 -14.80
CA LEU A 180 -19.03 -5.40 -13.69
C LEU A 180 -19.71 -5.14 -12.33
N GLU A 181 -20.64 -4.20 -12.26
CA GLU A 181 -21.42 -3.92 -11.05
C GLU A 181 -22.31 -5.12 -10.68
N ILE A 182 -23.02 -5.72 -11.64
CA ILE A 182 -23.82 -6.93 -11.42
C ILE A 182 -22.94 -8.08 -10.90
N ARG A 183 -21.75 -8.28 -11.47
CA ARG A 183 -20.79 -9.29 -10.98
C ARG A 183 -20.35 -9.01 -9.54
N THR A 184 -20.16 -7.75 -9.18
CA THR A 184 -19.81 -7.31 -7.82
C THR A 184 -20.95 -7.60 -6.85
N CYS A 185 -22.19 -7.26 -7.20
CA CYS A 185 -23.37 -7.61 -6.39
C CYS A 185 -23.50 -9.12 -6.19
N ARG A 186 -23.33 -9.92 -7.26
CA ARG A 186 -23.34 -11.39 -7.16
C ARG A 186 -22.24 -11.93 -6.26
N TYR A 187 -21.05 -11.34 -6.29
CA TYR A 187 -19.95 -11.73 -5.42
C TYR A 187 -20.30 -11.57 -3.93
N TYR A 188 -21.00 -10.49 -3.55
CA TYR A 188 -21.44 -10.26 -2.18
C TYR A 188 -22.65 -11.10 -1.77
N MET A 189 -23.56 -11.38 -2.70
CA MET A 189 -24.76 -12.20 -2.44
C MET A 189 -24.47 -13.71 -2.44
N LYS A 190 -23.33 -14.14 -3.01
CA LYS A 190 -22.93 -15.55 -2.97
C LYS A 190 -22.78 -15.97 -1.52
N ALA A 191 -23.52 -17.01 -1.12
CA ALA A 191 -23.35 -17.62 0.19
C ALA A 191 -21.92 -18.11 0.33
N LYS A 192 -21.25 -17.65 1.38
CA LYS A 192 -19.88 -18.01 1.67
C LYS A 192 -19.86 -18.75 3.00
N HIS A 193 -19.28 -19.94 2.99
CA HIS A 193 -19.03 -20.72 4.20
C HIS A 193 -17.56 -21.08 4.21
N SER A 194 -16.72 -20.07 4.40
CA SER A 194 -15.31 -20.30 4.62
C SER A 194 -15.11 -20.73 6.07
N GLY A 195 -14.27 -21.75 6.30
CA GLY A 195 -13.80 -22.08 7.66
C GLY A 195 -12.94 -20.97 8.28
N PHE A 196 -12.59 -19.94 7.48
CA PHE A 196 -11.71 -18.86 7.89
C PHE A 196 -12.29 -18.03 9.04
N SER A 197 -13.59 -17.75 9.05
CA SER A 197 -14.23 -16.99 10.13
C SER A 197 -14.08 -17.69 11.50
N LYS A 198 -14.17 -19.03 11.54
CA LYS A 198 -13.90 -19.82 12.75
C LYS A 198 -12.44 -19.72 13.17
N MET A 199 -11.52 -19.81 12.19
CA MET A 199 -10.08 -19.66 12.46
C MET A 199 -9.74 -18.28 13.01
N LEU A 200 -10.38 -17.22 12.49
CA LEU A 200 -10.20 -15.85 12.95
C LEU A 200 -10.71 -15.65 14.38
N GLU A 201 -11.86 -16.25 14.72
CA GLU A 201 -12.45 -16.20 16.06
C GLU A 201 -11.51 -16.78 17.13
N HIS A 202 -10.87 -17.92 16.81
CA HIS A 202 -9.98 -18.65 17.73
C HIS A 202 -8.51 -18.22 17.62
N ALA A 203 -8.19 -17.21 16.80
CA ALA A 203 -6.81 -16.78 16.61
C ALA A 203 -6.30 -15.99 17.83
N GLU A 204 -5.24 -16.49 18.46
CA GLU A 204 -4.53 -15.80 19.55
C GLU A 204 -4.06 -14.41 19.11
N CYS A 205 -3.42 -14.33 17.94
CA CYS A 205 -2.86 -13.09 17.40
C CYS A 205 -3.23 -12.89 15.92
N VAL A 206 -3.98 -11.82 15.65
CA VAL A 206 -4.40 -11.43 14.28
C VAL A 206 -3.21 -11.14 13.39
N THR A 207 -2.13 -10.55 13.93
CA THR A 207 -0.93 -10.23 13.15
C THR A 207 -0.22 -11.48 12.64
N ILE A 208 -0.12 -12.52 13.48
CA ILE A 208 0.46 -13.81 13.07
C ILE A 208 -0.44 -14.48 12.03
N LEU A 209 -1.76 -14.43 12.24
CA LEU A 209 -2.72 -14.93 11.27
C LEU A 209 -2.62 -14.21 9.92
N ALA A 210 -2.50 -12.88 9.92
CA ALA A 210 -2.35 -12.06 8.72
C ALA A 210 -1.07 -12.40 7.94
N GLN A 211 0.05 -12.63 8.63
CA GLN A 211 1.29 -13.07 8.00
C GLN A 211 1.12 -14.43 7.33
N LYS A 212 0.62 -15.43 8.08
CA LYS A 212 0.37 -16.78 7.56
C LYS A 212 -0.60 -16.77 6.39
N LEU A 213 -1.62 -15.91 6.46
CA LEU A 213 -2.60 -15.72 5.40
C LEU A 213 -1.95 -15.20 4.11
N ARG A 214 -1.06 -14.19 4.21
CA ARG A 214 -0.32 -13.69 3.05
C ARG A 214 0.57 -14.76 2.43
N GLU A 215 1.33 -15.48 3.26
CA GLU A 215 2.21 -16.57 2.80
C GLU A 215 1.43 -17.70 2.13
N TRP A 216 0.27 -18.06 2.68
CA TRP A 216 -0.61 -19.08 2.12
C TRP A 216 -1.26 -18.66 0.79
N LEU A 217 -1.71 -17.41 0.69
CA LEU A 217 -2.38 -16.91 -0.51
C LEU A 217 -1.42 -16.63 -1.67
N TRP A 218 -0.20 -16.16 -1.35
CA TRP A 218 0.85 -15.90 -2.35
C TRP A 218 1.72 -17.12 -2.65
N GLU A 219 1.62 -18.18 -1.84
CA GLU A 219 2.43 -19.42 -1.94
C GLU A 219 3.95 -19.15 -1.88
N LEU A 220 4.34 -18.11 -1.13
CA LEU A 220 5.70 -17.61 -1.03
C LEU A 220 6.03 -17.22 0.41
N PRO A 221 7.26 -17.51 0.89
CA PRO A 221 7.73 -16.95 2.15
C PRO A 221 8.00 -15.46 1.97
N LEU A 222 7.31 -14.63 2.74
CA LEU A 222 7.42 -13.17 2.67
C LEU A 222 8.29 -12.64 3.80
N GLU A 223 9.46 -12.09 3.46
CA GLU A 223 10.36 -11.46 4.42
C GLU A 223 10.28 -9.93 4.38
N GLY A 224 10.70 -9.29 5.47
CA GLY A 224 10.70 -7.83 5.58
C GLY A 224 9.30 -7.23 5.80
N SER A 225 8.56 -7.81 6.77
CA SER A 225 7.10 -7.76 6.90
C SER A 225 6.41 -6.43 6.53
N ILE A 226 5.45 -6.53 5.61
CA ILE A 226 4.34 -5.57 5.47
C ILE A 226 3.39 -5.72 6.65
N THR A 227 3.29 -6.96 7.16
CA THR A 227 2.44 -7.28 8.28
C THR A 227 2.85 -6.49 9.51
N MET A 228 1.92 -5.67 9.98
CA MET A 228 2.08 -4.81 11.15
C MET A 228 0.95 -5.04 12.13
N PRO A 229 1.26 -5.10 13.43
CA PRO A 229 0.23 -5.25 14.43
C PRO A 229 -0.59 -3.97 14.53
N THR A 230 -1.90 -4.16 14.71
CA THR A 230 -2.84 -3.05 14.81
C THR A 230 -2.83 -2.48 16.23
N PRO A 231 -2.98 -1.16 16.40
CA PRO A 231 -3.13 -0.57 17.73
C PRO A 231 -4.34 -1.16 18.48
N CYS A 232 -5.41 -1.47 17.77
CA CYS A 232 -6.66 -2.00 18.31
C CYS A 232 -6.49 -3.37 18.98
N ASP A 233 -5.59 -4.21 18.47
CA ASP A 233 -5.28 -5.51 19.07
C ASP A 233 -4.19 -5.41 20.15
N LYS A 234 -3.36 -4.37 20.12
CA LYS A 234 -2.20 -4.21 21.00
C LYS A 234 -2.46 -3.43 22.28
N VAL A 235 -3.41 -2.51 22.25
CA VAL A 235 -3.63 -1.55 23.32
C VAL A 235 -5.04 -1.71 23.86
N LEU A 236 -5.13 -1.88 25.18
CA LEU A 236 -6.38 -1.78 25.92
C LEU A 236 -6.39 -0.44 26.67
N ILE A 237 -7.50 0.27 26.60
CA ILE A 237 -7.71 1.49 27.38
C ILE A 237 -8.33 1.06 28.70
N VAL A 238 -7.60 1.28 29.79
CA VAL A 238 -8.03 0.96 31.15
C VAL A 238 -7.78 2.14 32.08
N PRO A 239 -8.62 2.34 33.12
CA PRO A 239 -8.33 3.32 34.16
C PRO A 239 -6.99 2.99 34.84
N TRP A 240 -6.14 4.00 35.04
CA TRP A 240 -4.81 3.80 35.63
C TRP A 240 -4.86 3.08 36.99
N ASN A 241 -5.85 3.43 37.81
CA ASN A 241 -6.04 2.86 39.16
C ASN A 241 -6.44 1.38 39.15
N THR A 242 -6.77 0.81 37.99
CA THR A 242 -7.16 -0.60 37.84
C THR A 242 -6.04 -1.47 37.26
N LEU A 243 -4.89 -0.88 36.97
CA LEU A 243 -3.76 -1.57 36.38
C LEU A 243 -2.98 -2.35 37.46
N SER A 244 -2.59 -3.60 37.16
CA SER A 244 -1.69 -4.37 38.03
C SER A 244 -0.26 -3.82 37.97
N GLU A 245 0.50 -3.98 39.06
CA GLU A 245 1.91 -3.52 39.12
C GLU A 245 2.78 -4.14 38.01
N GLU A 246 2.49 -5.38 37.62
CA GLU A 246 3.19 -6.10 36.54
C GLU A 246 2.97 -5.49 35.15
N ALA A 247 1.82 -4.82 34.93
CA ALA A 247 1.48 -4.23 33.64
C ALA A 247 1.99 -2.78 33.50
N VAL A 248 2.50 -2.16 34.57
CA VAL A 248 3.01 -0.78 34.55
C VAL A 248 4.16 -0.60 33.53
N PRO A 249 5.20 -1.46 33.46
CA PRO A 249 6.33 -1.26 32.55
C PRO A 249 5.97 -1.33 31.06
N SER A 250 4.87 -1.98 30.72
CA SER A 250 4.37 -2.15 29.34
C SER A 250 3.22 -1.21 28.99
N SER A 251 2.90 -0.26 29.88
CA SER A 251 1.78 0.67 29.73
C SER A 251 2.20 2.04 29.18
N ILE A 252 1.25 2.74 28.57
CA ILE A 252 1.41 4.14 28.15
C ILE A 252 0.45 4.96 29.02
N MET A 253 0.99 5.80 29.90
CA MET A 253 0.18 6.69 30.72
C MET A 253 -0.18 7.95 29.94
N VAL A 254 -1.49 8.19 29.78
CA VAL A 254 -2.01 9.44 29.23
C VAL A 254 -2.43 10.33 30.39
N ILE A 255 -1.65 11.36 30.66
CA ILE A 255 -1.96 12.35 31.70
C ILE A 255 -2.79 13.46 31.08
N TRP A 256 -4.03 13.61 31.57
CA TRP A 256 -4.84 14.78 31.28
C TRP A 256 -4.50 15.89 32.27
N ALA A 257 -3.74 16.91 31.83
CA ALA A 257 -3.35 18.03 32.67
C ALA A 257 -4.34 19.21 32.49
N GLY A 258 -5.33 19.29 33.38
CA GLY A 258 -6.28 20.41 33.47
C GLY A 258 -7.69 19.98 33.90
N GLU A 259 -8.51 20.92 34.37
CA GLU A 259 -9.97 20.72 34.31
C GLU A 259 -10.34 20.50 32.84
N ALA A 260 -11.30 19.62 32.54
CA ALA A 260 -11.79 19.45 31.19
C ALA A 260 -12.30 20.80 30.70
N HIS A 261 -11.49 21.53 29.91
CA HIS A 261 -11.92 22.78 29.29
C HIS A 261 -13.18 22.43 28.52
N ARG A 262 -14.33 22.98 28.95
CA ARG A 262 -15.62 22.74 28.29
C ARG A 262 -15.63 23.28 26.87
N ASP A 263 -14.66 24.13 26.55
CA ASP A 263 -14.55 24.86 25.31
C ASP A 263 -13.22 24.59 24.60
N CYS A 264 -13.13 23.40 24.00
CA CYS A 264 -11.98 23.00 23.18
C CYS A 264 -11.95 23.67 21.79
N PHE A 265 -12.95 24.50 21.46
CA PHE A 265 -13.09 25.14 20.15
C PHE A 265 -12.59 26.58 20.15
N HIS A 266 -12.65 27.27 21.28
CA HIS A 266 -12.29 28.69 21.37
C HIS A 266 -10.90 28.96 21.98
N GLU A 267 -10.25 27.95 22.58
CA GLU A 267 -8.93 28.11 23.20
C GLU A 267 -7.91 27.03 22.75
N ARG A 268 -6.65 27.43 22.58
CA ARG A 268 -5.55 26.55 22.10
C ARG A 268 -5.06 25.53 23.16
N GLY A 269 -5.34 25.79 24.44
CA GLY A 269 -4.81 25.02 25.57
C GLY A 269 -3.32 25.28 25.87
N PRO A 270 -2.82 24.88 27.06
CA PRO A 270 -1.49 25.25 27.55
C PRO A 270 -0.36 24.30 27.12
N LYS A 271 -0.68 23.17 26.47
CA LYS A 271 0.30 22.14 26.11
C LYS A 271 0.54 22.09 24.60
N THR A 272 1.77 21.79 24.20
CA THR A 272 2.11 21.58 22.79
C THR A 272 1.45 20.29 22.28
N PRO A 273 0.71 20.34 21.16
CA PRO A 273 0.04 19.16 20.64
C PRO A 273 1.05 18.15 20.08
N TYR A 274 0.83 16.87 20.38
CA TYR A 274 1.53 15.78 19.71
C TYR A 274 0.79 15.40 18.43
N ILE A 275 1.32 15.81 17.28
CA ILE A 275 0.68 15.59 15.96
C ILE A 275 1.08 14.22 15.37
N GLY A 276 2.12 13.60 15.91
CA GLY A 276 2.67 12.31 15.45
C GLY A 276 4.15 12.41 15.11
N SER A 277 4.76 11.27 14.82
CA SER A 277 6.17 11.19 14.42
C SER A 277 6.28 11.05 12.89
N GLN A 278 6.91 12.02 12.21
CA GLN A 278 7.44 11.75 10.88
C GLN A 278 8.72 10.92 11.04
N THR A 279 8.65 9.62 10.73
CA THR A 279 9.84 8.77 10.68
C THR A 279 10.72 9.22 9.50
N GLN A 280 11.76 10.01 9.78
CA GLN A 280 12.82 10.28 8.81
C GLN A 280 13.80 9.10 8.79
N THR A 281 14.25 8.72 7.59
CA THR A 281 15.31 7.72 7.43
C THR A 281 16.59 8.26 8.07
N GLN A 282 17.23 7.48 8.95
CA GLN A 282 18.49 7.88 9.56
C GLN A 282 19.61 7.75 8.53
N THR A 283 20.04 8.88 7.97
CA THR A 283 21.12 8.97 6.98
C THR A 283 22.26 9.83 7.52
N ARG A 284 23.51 9.50 7.19
CA ARG A 284 24.63 10.44 7.41
C ARG A 284 24.54 11.57 6.38
N LYS A 285 24.73 12.82 6.79
CA LYS A 285 24.66 13.97 5.86
C LYS A 285 25.65 13.76 4.71
N ALA A 286 25.16 13.82 3.47
CA ALA A 286 25.99 13.80 2.28
C ALA A 286 26.88 15.06 2.21
N PRO A 287 28.08 14.98 1.60
CA PRO A 287 28.99 16.12 1.47
C PRO A 287 28.43 17.24 0.58
N LEU A 288 27.48 16.92 -0.32
CA LEU A 288 26.84 17.87 -1.23
C LEU A 288 25.33 17.92 -1.00
N GLN A 289 24.78 19.12 -0.87
CA GLN A 289 23.33 19.36 -0.88
C GLN A 289 22.90 19.78 -2.29
N VAL A 290 22.06 18.96 -2.92
CA VAL A 290 21.44 19.31 -4.20
C VAL A 290 20.33 20.34 -3.94
N ILE A 291 20.45 21.52 -4.56
CA ILE A 291 19.63 22.71 -4.30
C ILE A 291 18.25 22.61 -4.98
N GLU A 292 18.15 21.89 -6.11
CA GLU A 292 16.87 21.58 -6.76
C GLU A 292 16.84 20.11 -7.20
N VAL A 293 15.92 19.34 -6.62
CA VAL A 293 15.81 17.91 -6.90
C VAL A 293 14.66 17.70 -7.88
N GLY A 294 14.97 17.66 -9.17
CA GLY A 294 14.03 17.14 -10.16
C GLY A 294 13.68 15.66 -9.89
N PRO A 295 12.54 15.14 -10.35
CA PRO A 295 12.08 13.77 -10.05
C PRO A 295 13.04 12.66 -10.52
N LEU A 296 13.84 12.93 -11.55
CA LEU A 296 14.91 12.03 -12.00
C LEU A 296 16.07 11.99 -11.01
N ILE A 297 16.52 13.15 -10.52
CA ILE A 297 17.59 13.26 -9.52
C ILE A 297 17.15 12.62 -8.20
N GLU A 298 15.89 12.78 -7.80
CA GLU A 298 15.35 12.11 -6.61
C GLU A 298 15.36 10.60 -6.77
N SER A 299 15.02 10.10 -7.97
CA SER A 299 15.05 8.67 -8.26
C SER A 299 16.48 8.12 -8.19
N ILE A 300 17.47 8.81 -8.77
CA ILE A 300 18.89 8.42 -8.71
C ILE A 300 19.38 8.42 -7.26
N LYS A 301 19.11 9.48 -6.50
CA LYS A 301 19.46 9.56 -5.07
C LYS A 301 18.85 8.40 -4.30
N THR A 302 17.60 8.06 -4.56
CA THR A 302 16.92 6.94 -3.90
C THR A 302 17.54 5.59 -4.27
N ILE A 303 17.93 5.39 -5.53
CA ILE A 303 18.63 4.16 -5.96
C ILE A 303 19.98 4.03 -5.24
N LEU A 304 20.72 5.12 -5.10
CA LEU A 304 22.01 5.15 -4.39
C LEU A 304 21.85 4.93 -2.87
N GLU A 305 20.82 5.49 -2.26
CA GLU A 305 20.47 5.19 -0.87
C GLU A 305 20.15 3.70 -0.70
N LEU A 306 19.44 3.08 -1.66
CA LEU A 306 19.14 1.65 -1.66
C LEU A 306 20.38 0.77 -1.87
N SER A 307 21.32 1.16 -2.73
CA SER A 307 22.56 0.40 -2.91
C SER A 307 23.38 0.35 -1.62
N SER A 308 23.39 1.44 -0.84
CA SER A 308 24.05 1.45 0.48
C SER A 308 23.35 0.55 1.50
N TRP A 309 22.05 0.30 1.32
CA TRP A 309 21.21 -0.45 2.26
C TRP A 309 21.15 -1.94 1.97
N ILE A 310 21.23 -2.30 0.68
CA ILE A 310 21.14 -3.67 0.20
C ILE A 310 22.56 -4.17 -0.05
N LYS A 311 23.10 -4.97 0.88
CA LYS A 311 24.30 -5.78 0.62
C LYS A 311 23.88 -7.00 -0.20
N GLY A 312 23.65 -6.77 -1.50
CA GLY A 312 23.05 -7.74 -2.41
C GLY A 312 24.06 -8.68 -3.07
N SER A 313 23.54 -9.68 -3.78
CA SER A 313 24.31 -10.46 -4.76
C SER A 313 24.68 -9.61 -5.98
N GLU A 314 25.65 -10.08 -6.78
CA GLU A 314 26.09 -9.42 -8.02
C GLU A 314 24.91 -9.02 -8.93
N GLY A 315 23.91 -9.90 -9.09
CA GLY A 315 22.72 -9.61 -9.89
C GLY A 315 21.84 -8.47 -9.35
N MET A 316 21.83 -8.20 -8.04
CA MET A 316 21.14 -7.03 -7.49
C MET A 316 21.91 -5.74 -7.81
N HIS A 317 23.24 -5.78 -7.74
CA HIS A 317 24.09 -4.66 -8.13
C HIS A 317 23.94 -4.36 -9.62
N ASP A 318 23.86 -5.39 -10.48
CA ASP A 318 23.60 -5.23 -11.90
C ASP A 318 22.22 -4.61 -12.18
N LEU A 319 21.17 -5.05 -11.47
CA LEU A 319 19.84 -4.44 -11.58
C LEU A 319 19.87 -2.95 -11.19
N LEU A 320 20.54 -2.61 -10.08
CA LEU A 320 20.68 -1.22 -9.64
C LEU A 320 21.49 -0.38 -10.65
N ARG A 321 22.52 -0.97 -11.26
CA ARG A 321 23.31 -0.33 -12.33
C ARG A 321 22.43 -0.04 -13.54
N VAL A 322 21.66 -1.01 -14.02
CA VAL A 322 20.71 -0.83 -15.13
C VAL A 322 19.71 0.29 -14.82
N LEU A 323 19.16 0.34 -13.60
CA LEU A 323 18.22 1.40 -13.19
C LEU A 323 18.85 2.80 -13.16
N ILE A 324 20.17 2.92 -12.96
CA ILE A 324 20.89 4.20 -13.04
C ILE A 324 21.18 4.56 -14.49
N GLU A 325 21.66 3.60 -15.28
CA GLU A 325 21.95 3.76 -16.71
C GLU A 325 20.70 4.18 -17.50
N GLU A 326 19.52 3.73 -17.08
CA GLU A 326 18.23 4.19 -17.62
C GLU A 326 18.02 5.70 -17.52
N LYS A 327 18.65 6.37 -16.54
CA LYS A 327 18.39 7.77 -16.17
C LYS A 327 19.57 8.68 -16.45
N THR A 328 20.78 8.15 -16.45
CA THR A 328 22.02 8.92 -16.52
C THR A 328 23.09 8.12 -17.23
N LYS A 329 24.05 8.82 -17.87
CA LYS A 329 25.24 8.22 -18.45
C LYS A 329 26.41 8.09 -17.47
N ILE A 330 26.26 8.62 -16.26
CA ILE A 330 27.24 8.56 -15.17
C ILE A 330 27.11 7.18 -14.51
N SER A 331 28.25 6.56 -14.24
CA SER A 331 28.28 5.23 -13.64
C SER A 331 27.91 5.26 -12.15
N LEU A 332 27.47 4.11 -11.61
CA LEU A 332 27.15 3.96 -10.19
C LEU A 332 28.36 4.29 -9.30
N GLU A 333 29.55 3.84 -9.69
CA GLU A 333 30.81 3.98 -8.93
C GLU A 333 31.23 5.45 -8.78
N GLU A 334 30.95 6.29 -9.78
CA GLU A 334 31.22 7.73 -9.74
C GLU A 334 30.22 8.50 -8.84
N LEU A 335 29.01 7.97 -8.68
CA LEU A 335 27.93 8.61 -7.91
C LEU A 335 27.91 8.19 -6.43
N GLU A 336 28.38 6.99 -6.10
CA GLU A 336 28.43 6.47 -4.73
C GLU A 336 29.10 7.43 -3.72
N PRO A 337 30.28 8.02 -4.00
CA PRO A 337 30.96 8.93 -3.07
C PRO A 337 30.15 10.19 -2.73
N LEU A 338 29.21 10.56 -3.61
CA LEU A 338 28.43 11.80 -3.49
C LEU A 338 27.19 11.63 -2.62
N THR A 339 26.88 10.41 -2.17
CA THR A 339 25.62 10.10 -1.49
C THR A 339 25.74 9.73 -0.02
N ALA A 340 24.64 9.95 0.69
CA ALA A 340 24.51 9.64 2.10
C ALA A 340 24.44 8.13 2.33
N GLN A 341 25.40 7.57 3.09
CA GLN A 341 25.31 6.18 3.51
C GLN A 341 24.21 6.00 4.55
N VAL A 342 23.30 5.04 4.29
CA VAL A 342 22.21 4.70 5.21
C VAL A 342 22.69 3.64 6.21
N TYR A 343 22.60 3.94 7.52
CA TYR A 343 23.13 3.07 8.59
C TYR A 343 22.07 2.17 9.26
N SER A 344 20.81 2.23 8.81
CA SER A 344 19.70 1.55 9.48
C SER A 344 19.74 0.04 9.23
N ARG A 345 19.78 -0.77 10.31
CA ARG A 345 19.91 -2.24 10.26
C ARG A 345 18.63 -3.01 9.86
N LEU A 346 17.47 -2.34 9.76
CA LEU A 346 16.17 -3.00 9.49
C LEU A 346 15.50 -2.40 8.24
N LEU A 347 15.46 -3.19 7.16
CA LEU A 347 14.79 -2.85 5.89
C LEU A 347 13.25 -2.89 5.99
N SER A 348 12.70 -3.77 6.84
CA SER A 348 11.27 -4.13 6.86
C SER A 348 10.30 -2.96 7.05
N HIS A 349 10.48 -2.15 8.09
CA HIS A 349 9.51 -1.10 8.45
C HIS A 349 9.94 0.32 8.06
N ARG A 350 11.23 0.51 7.76
CA ARG A 350 11.81 1.83 7.49
C ARG A 350 12.02 2.14 6.02
N LEU A 351 11.97 1.13 5.14
CA LEU A 351 12.03 1.35 3.70
C LEU A 351 10.78 2.12 3.25
N PRO A 352 10.90 3.38 2.78
CA PRO A 352 9.76 4.14 2.31
C PRO A 352 9.26 3.55 1.00
N CYS A 353 8.13 2.84 1.08
CA CYS A 353 7.37 2.38 -0.07
C CYS A 353 6.28 3.42 -0.40
N PRO A 354 6.30 4.07 -1.58
CA PRO A 354 5.29 5.06 -1.95
C PRO A 354 3.87 4.50 -2.06
N ALA A 355 3.72 3.18 -2.26
CA ALA A 355 2.41 2.52 -2.25
C ALA A 355 1.83 2.39 -0.82
N LEU A 356 2.67 2.49 0.22
CA LEU A 356 2.26 2.38 1.62
C LEU A 356 2.27 3.74 2.31
N ARG A 357 1.29 3.97 3.20
CA ARG A 357 1.29 5.18 4.03
C ARG A 357 2.41 5.08 5.08
N ARG A 358 3.10 6.20 5.35
CA ARG A 358 4.09 6.29 6.45
C ARG A 358 3.38 6.28 7.80
N GLY A 359 4.08 6.01 8.91
CA GLY A 359 3.50 5.72 10.23
C GLY A 359 2.39 6.69 10.71
N PRO A 360 1.63 6.29 11.75
CA PRO A 360 0.40 6.98 12.15
C PRO A 360 0.68 8.45 12.50
N CYS A 361 -0.04 9.35 11.84
CA CYS A 361 -0.18 10.75 12.23
C CYS A 361 -1.55 10.96 12.87
N GLY A 362 -1.62 11.85 13.85
CA GLY A 362 -2.87 12.30 14.44
C GLY A 362 -3.79 12.94 13.40
N THR A 363 -5.09 12.68 13.51
CA THR A 363 -6.10 13.32 12.67
C THR A 363 -6.34 14.73 13.20
N VAL A 364 -5.73 15.74 12.56
CA VAL A 364 -6.06 17.15 12.83
C VAL A 364 -7.17 17.54 11.87
N VAL A 365 -8.39 17.72 12.41
CA VAL A 365 -9.48 18.36 11.68
C VAL A 365 -9.25 19.86 11.83
N LEU A 366 -8.78 20.51 10.76
CA LEU A 366 -8.76 21.97 10.72
C LEU A 366 -10.20 22.44 10.50
N PRO A 367 -10.75 23.34 11.33
CA PRO A 367 -12.02 23.97 11.03
C PRO A 367 -11.89 24.77 9.73
N SER A 368 -12.87 24.60 8.85
CA SER A 368 -13.04 25.30 7.56
C SER A 368 -13.41 26.76 7.75
#